data_AF-F4G1X3-F1
#
_entry.id   AF-F4G1X3-F1
#
_cell.length_a   1.000
_cell.length_b   1.000
_cell.length_c   1.000
_cell.angle_alpha   90.00
_cell.angle_beta   90.00
_cell.angle_gamma   90.00
#
_symmetry.space_group_name_H-M   'P 1'
#
loop_
_entity.id
_entity.type
_entity.pdbx_description
1 polymer ?
#
loop_
_entity_poly.entity_id
_entity_poly.type
_entity_poly.pdbx_seq_one_letter_code
_entity_poly.pdbx_strand_id
1 'polypeptide(L)'
;MYYVYKFRDHFIAGVNHVVPNYFQDIVFIRQEGNKWNVISAERFRHQDPELLKIRDLVKFSTHVEDLKKAVSDLMKEGIKLEEIRNPPFPKSFIDGKKKIQAEFD
;
A
#
# COMPACT_ATOMS: atom_id res chain seq x y z
N MET A 1 0.27 8.95 -10.03
CA MET A 1 0.30 9.54 -8.67
C MET A 1 0.36 8.40 -7.70
N TYR A 2 1.15 8.50 -6.62
CA TYR A 2 1.25 7.42 -5.63
C TYR A 2 0.32 7.70 -4.46
N TYR A 3 -0.29 6.65 -3.94
CA TYR A 3 -1.15 6.70 -2.76
C TYR A 3 -0.43 5.95 -1.66
N VAL A 4 0.23 6.72 -0.78
CA VAL A 4 1.04 6.19 0.31
C VAL A 4 0.55 6.82 1.60
N TYR A 5 0.28 5.97 2.58
CA TYR A 5 -0.10 6.34 3.92
C TYR A 5 0.92 5.78 4.91
N LYS A 6 1.17 6.47 6.01
CA LYS A 6 2.06 6.03 7.07
C LYS A 6 1.27 5.79 8.35
N PHE A 7 1.52 4.66 8.96
CA PHE A 7 1.10 4.32 10.31
C PHE A 7 2.33 3.87 11.10
N ARG A 8 2.73 4.67 12.09
CA ARG A 8 3.95 4.41 12.89
C ARG A 8 5.17 4.21 11.99
N ASP A 9 5.78 3.04 12.01
CA ASP A 9 6.95 2.60 11.23
C ASP A 9 6.59 1.91 9.90
N HIS A 10 5.29 1.73 9.63
CA HIS A 10 4.79 1.07 8.43
C HIS A 10 4.24 2.09 7.42
N PHE A 11 4.53 1.85 6.15
CA PHE A 11 3.88 2.52 5.04
C PHE A 11 2.90 1.55 4.38
N ILE A 12 1.73 2.04 4.03
CA ILE A 12 0.67 1.34 3.31
C ILE A 12 0.56 2.02 1.96
N ALA A 13 0.81 1.28 0.88
CA ALA A 13 0.84 1.87 -0.45
C ALA A 13 0.10 1.04 -1.48
N GLY A 14 -0.60 1.72 -2.39
CA GLY A 14 -1.14 1.09 -3.59
C GLY A 14 -0.05 0.88 -4.63
N VAL A 15 0.10 -0.35 -5.11
CA VAL A 15 0.95 -0.69 -6.26
C VAL A 15 0.17 -0.38 -7.52
N ASN A 16 0.67 0.54 -8.34
CA ASN A 16 -0.07 1.01 -9.51
C ASN A 16 -0.43 -0.10 -10.50
N HIS A 17 -1.65 -0.07 -11.03
CA HIS A 17 -2.05 -0.87 -12.17
C HIS A 17 -1.77 -0.15 -13.49
N VAL A 18 -1.74 -0.92 -14.58
CA VAL A 18 -1.68 -0.36 -15.95
C VAL A 18 -2.94 0.42 -16.30
N VAL A 19 -4.05 0.12 -15.61
CA VAL A 19 -5.31 0.84 -15.73
C VAL A 19 -5.26 2.02 -14.75
N PRO A 20 -5.48 3.27 -15.21
CA PRO A 20 -5.44 4.44 -14.35
C PRO A 20 -6.39 4.31 -13.15
N ASN A 21 -5.95 4.76 -11.98
CA ASN A 21 -6.69 4.74 -10.71
C ASN A 21 -6.99 3.34 -10.14
N TYR A 22 -6.43 2.27 -10.72
CA TYR A 22 -6.48 0.94 -10.13
C TYR A 22 -5.14 0.54 -9.52
N PHE A 23 -5.21 -0.38 -8.56
CA PHE A 23 -4.07 -1.02 -7.93
C PHE A 23 -3.96 -2.48 -8.35
N GLN A 24 -2.72 -2.95 -8.53
CA GLN A 24 -2.41 -4.38 -8.66
C GLN A 24 -2.44 -5.09 -7.31
N ASP A 25 -2.04 -4.37 -6.26
CA ASP A 25 -1.90 -4.87 -4.90
C ASP A 25 -1.84 -3.67 -3.94
N ILE A 26 -2.11 -3.91 -2.66
CA ILE A 26 -1.78 -2.99 -1.58
C ILE A 26 -0.64 -3.60 -0.79
N VAL A 27 0.43 -2.86 -0.55
CA VAL A 27 1.62 -3.37 0.15
C VAL A 27 1.86 -2.63 1.47
N PHE A 28 2.31 -3.40 2.46
CA PHE A 28 2.91 -2.90 3.68
C PHE A 28 4.42 -2.86 3.50
N ILE A 29 5.01 -1.70 3.73
CA ILE A 29 6.43 -1.43 3.56
C ILE A 29 6.98 -0.97 4.91
N ARG A 30 8.08 -1.58 5.37
CA ARG A 30 8.77 -1.14 6.59
C ARG A 30 10.27 -1.21 6.42
N GLN A 31 10.99 -0.39 7.18
CA GLN A 31 12.45 -0.43 7.20
C GLN A 31 12.94 -1.32 8.35
N GLU A 32 13.77 -2.31 8.04
CA GLU A 32 14.42 -3.19 9.00
C GLU A 32 15.94 -3.00 8.89
N GLY A 33 16.47 -2.13 9.75
CA GLY A 33 17.86 -1.68 9.67
C GLY A 33 18.14 -0.94 8.36
N ASN A 34 19.04 -1.50 7.55
CA ASN A 34 19.42 -0.91 6.25
C ASN A 34 18.61 -1.45 5.06
N LYS A 35 17.59 -2.28 5.30
CA LYS A 35 16.79 -2.91 4.24
C LYS A 35 15.33 -2.49 4.35
N TRP A 36 14.67 -2.44 3.19
CA TRP A 36 13.23 -2.28 3.11
C TRP A 36 12.57 -3.64 2.88
N ASN A 37 11.52 -3.91 3.64
CA ASN A 37 10.69 -5.10 3.51
C ASN A 37 9.34 -4.69 2.92
N VAL A 38 8.84 -5.45 1.96
CA VAL A 38 7.60 -5.18 1.22
C VAL A 38 6.75 -6.44 1.23
N ILE A 39 5.54 -6.36 1.76
CA ILE A 39 4.63 -7.50 1.92
C ILE A 39 3.25 -7.10 1.41
N SER A 40 2.67 -7.90 0.52
CA SER A 40 1.27 -7.73 0.09
C SER A 40 0.33 -7.76 1.30
N ALA A 41 -0.66 -6.87 1.34
CA ALA A 41 -1.66 -6.79 2.38
C ALA A 41 -2.41 -8.11 2.56
N GLU A 42 -2.65 -8.86 1.49
CA GLU A 42 -3.28 -10.19 1.57
C GLU A 42 -2.43 -11.21 2.36
N ARG A 43 -1.11 -11.06 2.31
CA ARG A 43 -0.14 -11.95 2.97
C ARG A 43 0.38 -11.39 4.29
N PHE A 44 0.03 -10.15 4.62
CA PHE A 44 0.53 -9.44 5.78
C PHE A 44 0.01 -10.08 7.08
N ARG A 45 0.95 -10.51 7.92
CA ARG A 45 0.71 -11.07 9.25
C ARG A 45 1.44 -10.23 10.28
N HIS A 46 0.72 -9.78 11.30
CA HIS A 46 1.27 -9.01 12.42
C HIS A 46 0.51 -9.37 13.70
N GLN A 47 1.08 -9.08 14.86
CA GLN A 47 0.41 -9.26 16.16
C GLN A 47 -0.28 -7.99 16.67
N ASP A 48 -0.09 -6.88 15.96
CA ASP A 48 -0.63 -5.57 16.36
C ASP A 48 -2.07 -5.45 15.83
N PRO A 49 -3.07 -5.26 16.72
CA PRO A 49 -4.48 -5.23 16.33
C PRO A 49 -4.82 -4.07 15.40
N GLU A 50 -4.16 -2.91 15.53
CA GLU A 50 -4.40 -1.76 14.65
C GLU A 50 -3.85 -2.03 13.25
N LEU A 51 -2.66 -2.63 13.14
CA LEU A 51 -2.10 -3.03 11.85
C LEU A 51 -2.94 -4.12 11.16
N LEU A 52 -3.47 -5.09 11.93
CA LEU A 52 -4.38 -6.10 11.39
C LEU A 52 -5.67 -5.48 10.88
N LYS A 53 -6.22 -4.51 11.61
CA LYS A 53 -7.41 -3.76 11.22
C LYS A 53 -7.17 -2.93 9.96
N ILE A 54 -6.06 -2.19 9.89
CA ILE A 54 -5.66 -1.46 8.68
C ILE A 54 -5.60 -2.43 7.51
N ARG A 55 -4.87 -3.55 7.65
CA ARG A 55 -4.76 -4.59 6.63
C ARG A 55 -6.14 -5.05 6.15
N ASP A 56 -7.03 -5.40 7.07
CA ASP A 56 -8.34 -5.96 6.71
C ASP A 56 -9.22 -4.98 5.94
N LEU A 57 -9.12 -3.68 6.22
CA LEU A 57 -9.85 -2.65 5.49
C LEU A 57 -9.24 -2.33 4.11
N VAL A 58 -7.92 -2.46 3.94
CA VAL A 58 -7.23 -2.03 2.70
C VAL A 58 -6.91 -3.18 1.73
N LYS A 59 -6.82 -4.44 2.19
CA LYS A 59 -6.28 -5.55 1.38
C LYS A 59 -7.02 -5.82 0.06
N PHE A 60 -8.27 -5.40 -0.06
CA PHE A 60 -9.07 -5.56 -1.27
C PHE A 60 -9.37 -4.24 -1.99
N SER A 61 -8.67 -3.15 -1.62
CA SER A 61 -8.80 -1.88 -2.33
C SER A 61 -8.17 -2.01 -3.72
N THR A 62 -9.03 -2.16 -4.73
CA THR A 62 -8.59 -2.28 -6.14
C THR A 62 -8.63 -0.95 -6.86
N HIS A 63 -9.47 0.00 -6.42
CA HIS A 63 -9.52 1.36 -6.94
C HIS A 63 -8.97 2.36 -5.91
N VAL A 64 -8.46 3.50 -6.39
CA VAL A 64 -7.98 4.61 -5.56
C VAL A 64 -9.02 5.06 -4.53
N GLU A 65 -10.28 5.16 -4.94
CA GLU A 65 -11.37 5.61 -4.06
C GLU A 65 -11.68 4.60 -2.96
N ASP A 66 -11.49 3.30 -3.21
CA ASP A 66 -11.66 2.27 -2.18
C ASP A 66 -10.60 2.45 -1.08
N LEU A 67 -9.35 2.68 -1.47
CA LEU A 67 -8.26 2.91 -0.53
C LEU A 67 -8.49 4.19 0.27
N LYS A 68 -8.85 5.29 -0.39
CA LYS A 68 -9.16 6.56 0.30
C LYS A 68 -10.32 6.41 1.29
N LYS A 69 -11.37 5.69 0.89
CA LYS A 69 -12.51 5.42 1.77
C LYS A 69 -12.07 4.59 2.98
N ALA A 70 -11.31 3.51 2.78
CA ALA A 70 -10.78 2.68 3.85
C ALA A 70 -9.93 3.50 4.85
N VAL A 71 -9.03 4.35 4.35
CA VAL A 71 -8.21 5.25 5.18
C VAL A 71 -9.09 6.26 5.93
N SER A 72 -10.08 6.86 5.28
CA SER A 72 -11.05 7.75 5.93
C SER A 72 -11.81 7.05 7.07
N ASP A 73 -12.28 5.83 6.84
CA ASP A 73 -13.01 5.06 7.85
C ASP A 73 -12.09 4.70 9.04
N LEU A 74 -10.84 4.29 8.79
CA LEU A 74 -9.83 4.08 9.83
C LEU A 74 -9.55 5.35 10.65
N MET A 75 -9.45 6.52 10.00
CA MET A 75 -9.24 7.81 10.67
C MET A 75 -10.42 8.21 11.56
N LYS A 76 -11.66 7.97 11.13
CA LYS A 76 -12.87 8.20 11.95
C LYS A 76 -12.90 7.31 13.19
N GLU A 77 -12.33 6.13 13.10
CA GLU A 77 -12.21 5.17 14.20
C GLU A 77 -11.00 5.43 15.11
N GLY A 78 -10.26 6.53 14.89
CA GLY A 78 -9.17 6.99 15.74
C GLY A 78 -7.77 6.56 15.31
N ILE A 79 -7.63 5.84 14.19
CA ILE A 79 -6.32 5.42 13.67
C ILE A 79 -5.68 6.59 12.91
N LYS A 80 -4.54 7.06 13.40
CA LYS A 80 -3.80 8.19 12.81
C LYS A 80 -2.97 7.72 11.62
N LEU A 81 -3.47 7.98 10.42
CA LEU A 81 -2.77 7.75 9.15
C LEU A 81 -2.30 9.07 8.56
N GLU A 82 -1.06 9.12 8.11
CA GLU A 82 -0.47 10.30 7.48
C GLU A 82 -0.29 10.05 5.99
N GLU A 83 -0.78 10.94 5.12
CA GLU A 83 -0.51 10.85 3.67
C GLU A 83 0.93 11.29 3.37
N ILE A 84 1.67 10.45 2.65
CA ILE A 84 3.08 10.66 2.33
C ILE A 84 3.23 10.92 0.83
N ARG A 85 3.57 12.16 0.47
CA ARG A 85 3.79 12.55 -0.94
C ARG A 85 5.15 12.10 -1.48
N ASN A 86 6.16 12.10 -0.62
CA ASN A 86 7.55 11.75 -0.96
C ASN A 86 8.00 10.58 -0.07
N PRO A 87 7.70 9.33 -0.45
CA PRO A 87 8.09 8.17 0.34
C PRO A 87 9.62 8.00 0.36
N PRO A 88 10.20 7.61 1.50
CA PRO A 88 11.65 7.41 1.65
C PRO A 88 12.16 6.07 1.09
N PHE A 89 11.26 5.24 0.55
CA PHE A 89 11.59 3.93 -0.02
C PHE A 89 11.67 3.98 -1.56
N PRO A 90 12.32 3.01 -2.21
CA PRO A 90 12.37 2.90 -3.67
C PRO A 90 10.98 2.89 -4.33
N LYS A 91 10.75 3.80 -5.29
CA LYS A 91 9.48 3.91 -6.03
C LYS A 91 9.12 2.63 -6.81
N SER A 92 10.11 1.82 -7.16
CA SER A 92 9.92 0.52 -7.81
C SER A 92 9.03 -0.45 -7.02
N PHE A 93 8.85 -0.23 -5.72
CA PHE A 93 7.92 -1.02 -4.91
C PHE A 93 6.44 -0.75 -5.22
N ILE A 94 6.13 0.41 -5.82
CA ILE A 94 4.76 0.90 -6.03
C ILE A 94 4.47 1.33 -7.48
N ASP A 95 5.46 1.26 -8.36
CA ASP A 95 5.31 1.57 -9.79
C ASP A 95 4.44 0.55 -10.56
N GLY A 96 4.20 -0.63 -9.97
CA GLY A 96 3.52 -1.73 -10.63
C GLY A 96 4.41 -2.46 -11.62
N LYS A 97 4.12 -3.74 -11.86
CA LYS A 97 4.76 -4.44 -12.98
C LYS A 97 4.10 -3.92 -14.25
N LYS A 98 4.82 -3.12 -15.04
CA LYS A 98 4.53 -3.00 -16.46
C LYS A 98 4.75 -4.41 -17.02
N LYS A 99 3.68 -5.11 -17.42
CA LYS A 99 3.84 -6.28 -18.28
C LYS A 99 4.61 -5.77 -19.50
N ILE A 100 5.88 -6.15 -19.60
CA ILE A 100 6.59 -6.04 -20.86
C ILE A 100 5.88 -7.06 -21.74
N GLN A 101 5.01 -6.58 -22.62
CA GLN A 101 4.47 -7.37 -23.72
C GLN A 101 5.59 -7.50 -24.75
N ALA A 102 6.67 -8.20 -24.38
CA ALA A 102 7.65 -8.72 -25.31
C ALA A 102 7.42 -10.23 -25.34
N GLU A 103 7.58 -10.81 -26.52
CA GLU A 103 7.40 -12.24 -26.84
C GLU A 103 5.96 -12.67 -27.15
N PHE A 104 5.36 -12.01 -28.15
CA PHE A 104 4.62 -12.71 -29.21
C PHE A 104 4.95 -12.03 -30.53
N ASP A 105 6.10 -12.38 -31.11
CA ASP A 105 6.37 -12.33 -32.55
C ASP A 105 6.36 -13.79 -33.03
#